data_AF-A0A969GBN5-F1
#
_entry.id   AF-A0A969GBN5-F1
#
_cell.length_a   1.000
_cell.length_b   1.000
_cell.length_c   1.000
_cell.angle_alpha   90.00
_cell.angle_beta   90.00
_cell.angle_gamma   90.00
#
_symmetry.space_group_name_H-M   'P 1'
#
loop_
_entity.id
_entity.type
_entity.pdbx_description
1 polymer ?
#
loop_
_entity_poly.entity_id
_entity_poly.type
_entity_poly.pdbx_seq_one_letter_code
_entity_poly.pdbx_strand_id
1 'polypeptide(L)'
;AKAEKYYNIALEKDPDYADVIYSLGALYYNEAVRYAKLRADLPLSAKKEYTAYTEQFQNYVFKAHPLFVKSEILNPSDRSTIIALKELYAQSGNLEITKEFKGRLAKLDNGETIEKAFAGHPKTTELF
;
A
#
# COMPACT_ATOMS: atom_id res chain seq x y z
N ALA A 1 -5.29 -0.38 16.41
CA ALA A 1 -6.28 0.70 16.70
C ALA A 1 -7.70 0.13 16.82
N LYS A 2 -8.71 0.89 17.33
CA LYS A 2 -10.11 0.41 17.39
C LYS A 2 -10.67 0.03 16.01
N ALA A 3 -10.27 0.74 14.95
CA ALA A 3 -10.67 0.46 13.56
C ALA A 3 -10.14 -0.89 13.04
N GLU A 4 -8.85 -1.16 13.22
CA GLU A 4 -8.19 -2.44 12.83
C GLU A 4 -8.92 -3.66 13.40
N LYS A 5 -9.34 -3.60 14.68
CA LYS A 5 -10.13 -4.69 15.30
C LYS A 5 -11.43 -4.97 14.56
N TYR A 6 -12.19 -3.93 14.20
CA TYR A 6 -13.46 -4.12 13.51
C TYR A 6 -13.28 -4.56 12.07
N TYR A 7 -12.24 -4.07 11.39
CA TYR A 7 -11.89 -4.55 10.06
C TYR A 7 -11.55 -6.04 10.08
N ASN A 8 -10.74 -6.50 11.04
CA ASN A 8 -10.43 -7.93 11.17
C ASN A 8 -11.68 -8.78 11.44
N ILE A 9 -12.59 -8.34 12.33
CA ILE A 9 -13.87 -9.04 12.56
C ILE A 9 -14.72 -9.10 11.29
N ALA A 10 -14.72 -8.04 10.47
CA ALA A 10 -15.44 -8.05 9.21
C ALA A 10 -14.81 -9.05 8.22
N LEU A 11 -13.47 -9.12 8.15
CA LEU A 11 -12.75 -10.06 7.30
C LEU A 11 -12.84 -11.52 7.77
N GLU A 12 -13.07 -11.77 9.07
CA GLU A 12 -13.41 -13.11 9.57
C GLU A 12 -14.77 -13.61 9.04
N LYS A 13 -15.69 -12.68 8.77
CA LYS A 13 -17.04 -13.00 8.25
C LYS A 13 -17.06 -13.07 6.73
N ASP A 14 -16.39 -12.12 6.08
CA ASP A 14 -16.23 -12.05 4.64
C ASP A 14 -14.78 -11.70 4.30
N PRO A 15 -13.94 -12.70 4.00
CA PRO A 15 -12.54 -12.49 3.68
C PRO A 15 -12.32 -11.62 2.45
N ASP A 16 -13.30 -11.50 1.56
CA ASP A 16 -13.21 -10.79 0.28
C ASP A 16 -14.00 -9.48 0.27
N TYR A 17 -14.31 -8.95 1.45
CA TYR A 17 -14.97 -7.66 1.59
C TYR A 17 -14.04 -6.51 1.15
N ALA A 18 -14.13 -6.18 -0.15
CA ALA A 18 -13.22 -5.25 -0.85
C ALA A 18 -13.03 -3.91 -0.12
N ASP A 19 -14.13 -3.26 0.32
CA ASP A 19 -14.06 -1.98 1.02
C ASP A 19 -13.25 -2.07 2.32
N VAL A 20 -13.40 -3.17 3.05
CA VAL A 20 -12.67 -3.40 4.31
C VAL A 20 -11.20 -3.72 4.03
N ILE A 21 -10.92 -4.51 2.99
CA ILE A 21 -9.54 -4.83 2.58
C ILE A 21 -8.79 -3.56 2.22
N TYR A 22 -9.36 -2.72 1.35
CA TYR A 22 -8.77 -1.44 0.98
C TYR A 22 -8.60 -0.54 2.21
N SER A 23 -9.64 -0.40 3.03
CA SER A 23 -9.61 0.46 4.22
C SER A 23 -8.56 0.03 5.24
N LEU A 24 -8.37 -1.27 5.43
CA LEU A 24 -7.34 -1.82 6.30
C LEU A 24 -5.93 -1.59 5.71
N GLY A 25 -5.77 -1.76 4.40
CA GLY A 25 -4.52 -1.43 3.69
C GLY A 25 -4.16 0.05 3.85
N ALA A 26 -5.13 0.94 3.63
CA ALA A 26 -4.97 2.39 3.79
C ALA A 26 -4.64 2.79 5.23
N LEU A 27 -5.27 2.14 6.22
CA LEU A 27 -4.94 2.36 7.64
C LEU A 27 -3.48 2.07 7.94
N TYR A 28 -2.97 0.92 7.48
CA TYR A 28 -1.56 0.58 7.67
C TYR A 28 -0.62 1.47 6.85
N TYR A 29 -0.98 1.80 5.61
CA TYR A 29 -0.16 2.67 4.78
C TYR A 29 -0.03 4.07 5.37
N ASN A 30 -1.10 4.62 5.95
CA ASN A 30 -1.06 5.91 6.64
C ASN A 30 -0.10 5.90 7.85
N GLU A 31 -0.04 4.79 8.59
CA GLU A 31 0.96 4.61 9.66
C GLU A 31 2.38 4.54 9.10
N ALA A 32 2.61 3.83 7.99
CA ALA A 32 3.91 3.84 7.30
C ALA A 32 4.31 5.28 6.93
N VAL A 33 3.42 6.03 6.29
CA VAL A 33 3.66 7.45 5.94
C VAL A 33 3.98 8.29 7.18
N ARG A 34 3.33 8.04 8.32
CA ARG A 34 3.64 8.72 9.59
C ARG A 34 5.08 8.45 10.03
N TYR A 35 5.55 7.21 10.03
CA TYR A 35 6.93 6.88 10.39
C TYR A 35 7.95 7.41 9.37
N ALA A 36 7.62 7.42 8.08
CA ALA A 36 8.47 8.04 7.06
C ALA A 36 8.67 9.53 7.32
N LYS A 37 7.61 10.26 7.71
CA LYS A 37 7.69 11.67 8.11
C LYS A 37 8.53 11.86 9.37
N LEU A 38 8.24 11.10 10.43
CA LEU A 38 9.01 11.16 11.68
C LEU A 38 10.50 10.90 11.44
N ARG A 39 10.84 9.98 10.53
CA ARG A 39 12.23 9.69 10.15
C ARG A 39 12.88 10.83 9.38
N ALA A 40 12.15 11.49 8.48
CA ALA A 40 12.67 12.61 7.70
C ALA A 40 12.96 13.85 8.57
N ASP A 41 12.23 14.03 9.67
CA ASP A 41 12.39 15.15 10.59
C ASP A 41 13.55 14.95 11.60
N LEU A 42 14.22 13.78 11.61
CA LEU A 42 15.31 13.49 12.54
C LEU A 42 16.61 14.23 12.19
N PRO A 43 17.38 14.69 13.19
CA PRO A 43 18.73 15.17 12.95
C PRO A 43 19.65 14.01 12.53
N LEU A 44 20.70 14.31 11.76
CA LEU A 44 21.67 13.30 11.28
C LEU A 44 22.36 12.49 12.39
N SER A 45 22.38 12.99 13.62
CA SER A 45 22.92 12.32 14.80
C SER A 45 22.01 11.22 15.37
N ALA A 46 20.71 11.23 15.08
CA ALA A 46 19.71 10.33 15.67
C ALA A 46 19.64 8.97 14.96
N LYS A 47 20.78 8.27 14.88
CA LYS A 47 20.90 7.00 14.15
C LYS A 47 19.97 5.90 14.71
N LYS A 48 19.78 5.85 16.03
CA LYS A 48 18.96 4.82 16.68
C LYS A 48 17.48 5.00 16.35
N GLU A 49 16.99 6.23 16.43
CA GLU A 49 15.62 6.61 16.08
C GLU A 49 15.38 6.40 14.58
N TYR A 50 16.35 6.71 13.74
CA TYR A 50 16.27 6.48 12.30
C TYR A 50 16.05 4.99 11.98
N THR A 51 16.84 4.10 12.60
CA THR A 51 16.68 2.65 12.46
C THR A 51 15.31 2.21 12.97
N ALA A 52 14.92 2.62 14.18
CA ALA A 52 13.63 2.24 14.77
C ALA A 52 12.43 2.69 13.91
N TYR A 53 12.44 3.91 13.39
CA TYR A 53 11.37 4.39 12.52
C TYR A 53 11.38 3.73 11.15
N THR A 54 12.55 3.32 10.64
CA THR A 54 12.64 2.52 9.41
C THR A 54 12.01 1.14 9.61
N GLU A 55 12.28 0.47 10.73
CA GLU A 55 11.66 -0.82 11.05
C GLU A 55 10.14 -0.69 11.20
N GLN A 56 9.65 0.36 11.87
CA GLN A 56 8.21 0.59 11.98
C GLN A 56 7.58 0.87 10.61
N PHE A 57 8.20 1.74 9.80
CA PHE A 57 7.78 1.98 8.42
C PHE A 57 7.66 0.67 7.63
N GLN A 58 8.70 -0.17 7.64
CA GLN A 58 8.70 -1.46 6.97
C GLN A 58 7.59 -2.38 7.50
N ASN A 59 7.41 -2.48 8.82
CA ASN A 59 6.36 -3.29 9.43
C ASN A 59 4.95 -2.91 8.95
N TYR A 60 4.69 -1.62 8.76
CA TYR A 60 3.39 -1.16 8.25
C TYR A 60 3.26 -1.38 6.75
N VAL A 61 4.33 -1.21 5.96
CA VAL A 61 4.34 -1.59 4.54
C VAL A 61 4.08 -3.09 4.38
N PHE A 62 4.67 -3.93 5.23
CA PHE A 62 4.48 -5.38 5.24
C PHE A 62 3.02 -5.80 5.41
N LYS A 63 2.24 -5.01 6.15
CA LYS A 63 0.81 -5.21 6.34
C LYS A 63 -0.03 -4.60 5.21
N ALA A 64 0.34 -3.41 4.74
CA ALA A 64 -0.43 -2.66 3.74
C ALA A 64 -0.36 -3.28 2.33
N HIS A 65 0.85 -3.60 1.87
CA HIS A 65 1.08 -4.08 0.50
C HIS A 65 0.22 -5.30 0.11
N PRO A 66 0.18 -6.42 0.87
CA PRO A 66 -0.64 -7.56 0.49
C PRO A 66 -2.14 -7.26 0.48
N LEU A 67 -2.62 -6.32 1.29
CA LEU A 67 -4.01 -5.88 1.28
C LEU A 67 -4.33 -5.09 0.01
N PHE A 68 -3.43 -4.20 -0.42
CA PHE A 68 -3.62 -3.49 -1.69
C PHE A 68 -3.54 -4.42 -2.90
N VAL A 69 -2.62 -5.39 -2.90
CA VAL A 69 -2.57 -6.43 -3.95
C VAL A 69 -3.87 -7.23 -3.96
N LYS A 70 -4.39 -7.63 -2.79
CA LYS A 70 -5.68 -8.31 -2.69
C LYS A 70 -6.84 -7.43 -3.19
N SER A 71 -6.85 -6.15 -2.83
CA SER A 71 -7.83 -5.17 -3.30
C SER A 71 -7.81 -5.06 -4.83
N GLU A 72 -6.63 -5.05 -5.46
CA GLU A 72 -6.50 -5.00 -6.92
C GLU A 72 -7.00 -6.30 -7.57
N ILE A 73 -6.75 -7.46 -6.95
CA ILE A 73 -7.27 -8.74 -7.44
C ILE A 73 -8.80 -8.74 -7.45
N LEU A 74 -9.44 -8.19 -6.41
CA LEU A 74 -10.90 -8.13 -6.29
C LEU A 74 -11.51 -7.09 -7.22
N ASN A 75 -10.85 -5.94 -7.37
CA ASN A 75 -11.29 -4.89 -8.29
C ASN A 75 -10.07 -4.22 -8.94
N PRO A 76 -9.64 -4.71 -10.12
CA PRO A 76 -8.47 -4.15 -10.81
C PRO A 76 -8.68 -2.71 -11.30
N SER A 77 -9.94 -2.26 -11.39
CA SER A 77 -10.31 -0.90 -11.80
C SER A 77 -10.50 0.04 -10.61
N ASP A 78 -10.27 -0.40 -9.37
CA ASP A 78 -10.35 0.48 -8.21
C ASP A 78 -9.24 1.54 -8.27
N ARG A 79 -9.63 2.77 -8.60
CA ARG A 79 -8.71 3.92 -8.71
C ARG A 79 -7.90 4.11 -7.44
N SER A 80 -8.53 3.94 -6.28
CA SER A 80 -7.90 4.19 -4.98
C SER A 80 -6.76 3.21 -4.71
N THR A 81 -6.98 1.93 -5.03
CA THR A 81 -5.97 0.86 -4.96
C THR A 81 -4.83 1.09 -5.95
N ILE A 82 -5.14 1.46 -7.20
CA ILE A 82 -4.11 1.76 -8.21
C ILE A 82 -3.23 2.94 -7.75
N ILE A 83 -3.82 4.00 -7.18
CA ILE A 83 -3.07 5.14 -6.63
C ILE A 83 -2.16 4.70 -5.50
N ALA A 84 -2.68 3.93 -4.52
CA ALA A 84 -1.91 3.48 -3.38
C ALA A 84 -0.72 2.59 -3.79
N LEU A 85 -0.92 1.64 -4.70
CA LEU A 85 0.14 0.78 -5.23
C LEU A 85 1.17 1.58 -6.03
N LYS A 86 0.74 2.51 -6.88
CA LYS A 86 1.63 3.43 -7.62
C LYS A 86 2.54 4.20 -6.67
N GLU A 87 1.99 4.77 -5.60
CA GLU A 87 2.76 5.57 -4.64
C GLU A 87 3.72 4.72 -3.83
N LEU A 88 3.28 3.55 -3.38
CA LEU A 88 4.11 2.58 -2.67
C LEU A 88 5.29 2.13 -3.54
N TYR A 89 5.06 1.79 -4.81
CA TYR A 89 6.13 1.38 -5.74
C TYR A 89 7.07 2.52 -6.13
N ALA A 90 6.57 3.75 -6.19
CA ALA A 90 7.43 4.91 -6.40
C ALA A 90 8.38 5.12 -5.20
N GLN A 91 7.86 4.97 -3.98
CA GLN A 91 8.65 5.10 -2.75
C GLN A 91 9.73 4.01 -2.65
N SER A 92 9.44 2.78 -3.09
CA SER A 92 10.40 1.67 -3.10
C SER A 92 11.39 1.70 -4.27
N GLY A 93 11.32 2.71 -5.15
CA GLY A 93 12.20 2.82 -6.32
C GLY A 93 11.85 1.86 -7.47
N ASN A 94 10.69 1.20 -7.44
CA ASN A 94 10.20 0.32 -8.49
C ASN A 94 9.57 1.14 -9.64
N LEU A 95 10.42 1.87 -10.38
CA LEU A 95 10.00 2.88 -11.35
C LEU A 95 9.24 2.30 -12.56
N GLU A 96 9.62 1.12 -13.04
CA GLU A 96 8.92 0.46 -14.16
C GLU A 96 7.51 0.02 -13.75
N ILE A 97 7.35 -0.53 -12.55
CA ILE A 97 6.02 -0.87 -12.01
C ILE A 97 5.22 0.42 -11.77
N THR A 98 5.86 1.46 -11.26
CA THR A 98 5.22 2.78 -11.11
C THR A 98 4.67 3.30 -12.45
N LYS A 99 5.42 3.11 -13.55
CA LYS A 99 5.00 3.49 -14.90
C LYS A 99 3.81 2.67 -15.38
N GLU A 100 3.80 1.36 -15.14
CA GLU A 100 2.64 0.49 -15.41
C GLU A 100 1.38 1.02 -14.71
N PHE A 101 1.46 1.33 -13.40
CA PHE A 101 0.31 1.84 -12.65
C PHE A 101 -0.12 3.25 -13.08
N LYS A 102 0.80 4.11 -13.54
CA LYS A 102 0.44 5.37 -14.21
C LYS A 102 -0.37 5.10 -15.49
N GLY A 103 0.02 4.09 -16.27
CA GLY A 103 -0.72 3.67 -17.47
C GLY A 103 -2.13 3.17 -17.14
N ARG A 104 -2.29 2.40 -16.05
CA ARG A 104 -3.60 1.97 -15.55
C ARG A 104 -4.50 3.16 -15.18
N LEU A 105 -3.96 4.16 -14.47
CA LEU A 105 -4.72 5.37 -14.16
C LEU A 105 -5.15 6.13 -15.42
N ALA A 106 -4.27 6.26 -16.40
CA ALA A 106 -4.60 6.94 -17.66
C ALA A 106 -5.74 6.24 -18.41
N LYS A 107 -5.77 4.90 -18.42
CA LYS A 107 -6.91 4.13 -18.96
C LYS A 107 -8.21 4.47 -18.21
N LEU A 108 -8.18 4.49 -16.87
CA LEU A 108 -9.35 4.89 -16.08
C LEU A 108 -9.77 6.35 -16.35
N ASP A 109 -8.82 7.27 -16.54
CA ASP A 109 -9.09 8.67 -16.90
C ASP A 109 -9.81 8.77 -18.27
N ASN A 110 -9.54 7.83 -19.17
CA ASN A 110 -10.22 7.72 -20.48
C ASN A 110 -11.56 6.97 -20.41
N GLY A 111 -12.02 6.56 -19.23
CA GLY A 111 -13.25 5.79 -19.05
C GLY A 111 -13.13 4.30 -19.41
N GLU A 112 -11.90 3.80 -19.61
CA GLU A 112 -11.64 2.37 -19.80
C GLU A 112 -11.64 1.62 -18.47
N THR A 113 -11.73 0.29 -18.52
CA THR A 113 -11.59 -0.58 -17.35
C THR A 113 -10.26 -1.33 -17.39
N ILE A 114 -9.80 -1.78 -16.22
CA ILE A 114 -8.68 -2.70 -16.07
C ILE A 114 -9.24 -4.10 -15.86
N GLU A 115 -8.90 -5.00 -16.78
CA GLU A 115 -9.46 -6.36 -16.82
C GLU A 115 -8.85 -7.28 -15.76
N LYS A 116 -7.59 -7.06 -15.38
CA LYS A 116 -6.84 -7.94 -14.49
C LYS A 116 -5.84 -7.20 -13.63
N ALA A 117 -5.64 -7.72 -12.42
CA ALA A 117 -4.58 -7.27 -11.53
C ALA A 117 -3.20 -7.44 -12.17
N PHE A 118 -2.25 -6.63 -11.72
CA PHE A 118 -0.88 -6.69 -12.18
C PHE A 118 -0.20 -7.99 -11.70
N ALA A 119 0.29 -8.81 -12.63
CA ALA A 119 0.93 -10.08 -12.25
C ALA A 119 2.37 -9.91 -11.72
N GLY A 120 2.99 -8.74 -11.94
CA GLY A 120 4.40 -8.48 -11.66
C GLY A 120 4.68 -7.86 -10.29
N HIS A 121 3.77 -8.01 -9.32
CA HIS A 121 4.01 -7.49 -7.98
C HIS A 121 5.29 -8.11 -7.37
N PRO A 122 6.22 -7.29 -6.86
CA PRO A 122 7.39 -7.79 -6.14
C PRO A 122 6.93 -8.40 -4.81
N LYS A 123 7.79 -9.22 -4.20
CA LYS A 123 7.52 -9.65 -2.82
C LYS A 123 7.58 -8.43 -1.91
N THR A 124 6.73 -8.38 -0.89
CA THR A 124 6.74 -7.25 0.06
C THR A 124 8.11 -7.06 0.72
N THR A 125 8.87 -8.15 0.89
CA THR A 125 10.24 -8.16 1.45
C THR A 125 11.29 -7.51 0.56
N GLU A 126 10.94 -7.16 -0.68
CA GLU A 126 11.85 -6.54 -1.65
C GLU A 126 11.59 -5.03 -1.80
N LEU A 127 10.62 -4.47 -1.07
CA LEU A 127 10.17 -3.08 -1.26
C LEU A 127 11.00 -2.04 -0.48
N PHE A 128 11.65 -2.39 0.62
CA PHE A 128 12.48 -1.48 1.43
C PHE A 128 13.44 -2.27 2.32
#